data_AF-A0A5B6YLB5-F1
#
_entry.id   AF-A0A5B6YLB5-F1
#
_cell.length_a   1.000
_cell.length_b   1.000
_cell.length_c   1.000
_cell.angle_alpha   90.00
_cell.angle_beta   90.00
_cell.angle_gamma   90.00
#
_symmetry.space_group_name_H-M   'P 1'
#
loop_
_entity.id
_entity.type
_entity.pdbx_description
1 polymer ?
#
loop_
_entity_poly.entity_id
_entity_poly.type
_entity_poly.pdbx_seq_one_letter_code
_entity_poly.pdbx_strand_id
1 'polypeptide(L)'
;HIFDDTKQCMDILALSYNHLPHHLKACFLYFGAFPEDYEIPVQKLIWLWVAEGFVQQIDQQRSLEDVAENYLMDLIDRSLVIVATKRSNGGIKACRIHDLLRDLCLRKA
;
A
#
# COMPACT_ATOMS: atom_id res chain seq x y z
N HIS A 1 -26.56 -6.77 13.17
CA HIS A 1 -26.21 -5.42 12.71
C HIS A 1 -24.75 -5.30 12.30
N ILE A 2 -23.78 -5.57 13.19
CA ILE A 2 -22.31 -5.43 12.91
C ILE A 2 -21.85 -6.11 11.60
N PHE A 3 -22.29 -7.33 11.31
CA PHE A 3 -21.92 -8.05 10.07
C PHE A 3 -22.35 -7.36 8.78
N ASP A 4 -23.47 -6.64 8.81
CA ASP A 4 -24.02 -5.95 7.63
C ASP A 4 -23.23 -4.66 7.36
N ASP A 5 -22.83 -3.96 8.43
CA ASP A 5 -21.97 -2.78 8.37
C ASP A 5 -20.56 -3.12 7.84
N THR A 6 -19.99 -4.25 8.27
CA THR A 6 -18.69 -4.72 7.75
C THR A 6 -18.77 -5.06 6.26
N LYS A 7 -19.86 -5.67 5.80
CA LYS A 7 -20.06 -6.00 4.39
C LYS A 7 -20.14 -4.73 3.53
N GLN A 8 -20.94 -3.74 3.96
CA GLN A 8 -21.02 -2.45 3.27
C GLN A 8 -19.68 -1.71 3.26
N CYS A 9 -18.92 -1.77 4.35
CA CYS A 9 -17.57 -1.21 4.42
C CYS A 9 -16.64 -1.89 3.41
N MET A 10 -16.66 -3.22 3.31
CA MET A 10 -15.85 -3.97 2.34
C MET A 10 -16.23 -3.65 0.89
N ASP A 11 -17.50 -3.41 0.58
CA ASP A 11 -17.93 -3.01 -0.76
C ASP A 11 -17.36 -1.62 -1.12
N ILE A 12 -17.37 -0.67 -0.18
CA ILE A 12 -16.77 0.65 -0.36
C ILE A 12 -15.25 0.54 -0.57
N LEU A 13 -14.55 -0.25 0.25
CA LEU A 13 -13.11 -0.46 0.10
C LEU A 13 -12.77 -1.15 -1.23
N ALA A 14 -13.60 -2.09 -1.67
CA ALA A 14 -13.45 -2.73 -2.98
C ALA A 14 -13.60 -1.74 -4.13
N LEU A 15 -14.48 -0.74 -4.01
CA LEU A 15 -14.56 0.36 -4.99
C LEU A 15 -13.27 1.18 -5.00
N SER A 16 -12.70 1.52 -3.85
CA SER A 16 -11.40 2.21 -3.77
C SER A 16 -10.30 1.43 -4.49
N TYR A 17 -10.23 0.11 -4.31
CA TYR A 17 -9.29 -0.74 -5.04
C TYR A 17 -9.57 -0.79 -6.55
N ASN A 18 -10.84 -0.89 -6.96
CA ASN A 18 -11.20 -0.96 -8.37
C ASN A 18 -10.78 0.31 -9.13
N HIS A 19 -10.94 1.48 -8.51
CA HIS A 19 -10.54 2.79 -9.05
C HIS A 19 -9.05 3.13 -8.85
N LEU A 20 -8.29 2.26 -8.20
CA LEU A 20 -6.85 2.44 -8.05
C LEU A 20 -6.16 2.31 -9.43
N PRO A 21 -5.23 3.22 -9.78
CA PRO A 21 -4.41 3.07 -10.99
C PRO A 21 -3.75 1.69 -11.07
N HIS A 22 -3.68 1.11 -12.27
CA HIS A 22 -3.21 -0.27 -12.47
C HIS A 22 -1.82 -0.53 -11.86
N HIS A 23 -0.89 0.43 -12.01
CA HIS A 23 0.48 0.32 -11.49
C HIS A 23 0.55 0.26 -9.95
N LEU A 24 -0.45 0.78 -9.23
CA LEU A 24 -0.48 0.73 -7.77
C LEU A 24 -1.12 -0.56 -7.23
N LYS A 25 -1.90 -1.30 -8.05
CA LYS A 25 -2.65 -2.46 -7.59
C LYS A 25 -1.73 -3.56 -7.06
N ALA A 26 -0.67 -3.90 -7.77
CA ALA A 26 0.29 -4.92 -7.32
C ALA A 26 0.97 -4.51 -6.00
N CYS A 27 1.43 -3.25 -5.90
CA CYS A 27 2.02 -2.70 -4.69
C CYS A 27 1.05 -2.75 -3.49
N PHE A 28 -0.22 -2.41 -3.70
CA PHE A 28 -1.27 -2.50 -2.68
C PHE A 28 -1.55 -3.95 -2.26
N LEU A 29 -1.71 -4.88 -3.20
CA LEU A 29 -1.99 -6.29 -2.87
C LEU A 29 -0.85 -6.94 -2.09
N TYR A 30 0.39 -6.52 -2.33
CA TYR A 30 1.56 -7.05 -1.64
C TYR A 30 1.54 -6.82 -0.12
N PHE A 31 0.79 -5.81 0.37
CA PHE A 31 0.59 -5.63 1.81
C PHE A 31 -0.10 -6.83 2.48
N GLY A 32 -0.89 -7.61 1.74
CA GLY A 32 -1.51 -8.84 2.24
C GLY A 32 -0.51 -9.92 2.67
N ALA A 33 0.73 -9.86 2.17
CA ALA A 33 1.80 -10.78 2.56
C ALA A 33 2.37 -10.52 3.97
N PHE A 34 2.09 -9.34 4.55
CA PHE A 34 2.55 -8.99 5.88
C PHE A 34 1.52 -9.40 6.95
N PRO A 35 1.96 -9.71 8.18
CA PRO A 35 1.05 -9.93 9.30
C PRO A 35 0.18 -8.70 9.61
N GLU A 36 -0.92 -8.93 10.31
CA GLU A 36 -1.73 -7.87 10.91
C GLU A 36 -0.90 -7.01 11.86
N ASP A 37 -1.19 -5.71 11.93
CA ASP A 37 -0.47 -4.70 12.73
C ASP A 37 1.05 -4.60 12.52
N TYR A 38 1.62 -5.25 11.51
CA TYR A 38 3.05 -5.20 11.25
C TYR A 38 3.48 -3.82 10.74
N GLU A 39 4.38 -3.14 11.48
CA GLU A 39 5.04 -1.93 10.99
C GLU A 39 6.11 -2.30 9.96
N ILE A 40 5.82 -2.04 8.69
CA ILE A 40 6.71 -2.34 7.57
C ILE A 40 7.73 -1.20 7.43
N PRO A 41 9.04 -1.47 7.53
CA PRO A 41 10.05 -0.47 7.22
C PRO A 41 9.94 -0.04 5.75
N VAL A 42 9.78 1.25 5.49
CA VAL A 42 9.53 1.78 4.13
C VAL A 42 10.65 1.36 3.18
N GLN A 43 11.91 1.51 3.58
CA GLN A 43 13.05 1.15 2.74
C GLN A 43 13.02 -0.33 2.30
N LYS A 44 12.58 -1.23 3.19
CA LYS A 44 12.43 -2.65 2.87
C LYS A 44 11.30 -2.88 1.87
N LEU A 45 10.16 -2.21 2.08
CA LEU A 45 9.01 -2.31 1.19
C LEU A 45 9.35 -1.86 -0.24
N ILE A 46 10.04 -0.73 -0.37
CA ILE A 46 10.48 -0.18 -1.65
C ILE A 46 11.35 -1.19 -2.40
N TRP A 47 12.37 -1.76 -1.75
CA TRP A 47 13.21 -2.77 -2.38
C TRP A 47 12.46 -4.03 -2.79
N LEU A 48 11.47 -4.47 -1.99
CA LEU A 48 10.63 -5.61 -2.34
C LEU A 48 9.80 -5.32 -3.59
N TRP A 49 9.16 -4.16 -3.69
CA TRP A 49 8.38 -3.81 -4.89
C TRP A 49 9.23 -3.70 -6.15
N VAL A 50 10.45 -3.17 -6.03
CA VAL A 50 11.40 -3.12 -7.14
C VAL A 50 11.83 -4.53 -7.54
N ALA A 51 12.17 -5.39 -6.58
CA ALA A 51 12.60 -6.77 -6.84
C ALA A 51 11.49 -7.64 -7.47
N GLU A 52 10.24 -7.44 -7.07
CA GLU A 52 9.07 -8.13 -7.63
C GLU A 52 8.65 -7.56 -9.01
N GLY A 53 9.28 -6.46 -9.47
CA GLY A 53 8.98 -5.83 -10.75
C GLY A 53 7.65 -5.10 -10.79
N PHE A 54 7.09 -4.71 -9.64
CA PHE A 54 5.83 -3.96 -9.58
C PHE A 54 6.00 -2.50 -10.01
N VAL A 55 7.23 -2.01 -10.01
CA VAL A 55 7.57 -0.62 -10.29
C VAL A 55 8.05 -0.51 -11.73
N GLN A 56 7.38 0.33 -12.52
CA GLN A 56 7.71 0.53 -13.92
C GLN A 56 8.62 1.75 -14.08
N GLN A 57 9.65 1.61 -14.91
CA GLN A 57 10.50 2.74 -15.30
C GLN A 57 9.74 3.65 -16.26
N ILE A 58 9.22 4.78 -15.76
CA ILE A 58 8.44 5.73 -16.56
C ILE A 58 9.34 6.83 -17.16
N ASP A 59 10.42 7.19 -16.47
CA ASP A 59 11.37 8.23 -16.87
C ASP A 59 12.79 7.76 -16.56
N GLN A 60 13.71 7.81 -17.54
CA GLN A 60 15.11 7.41 -17.37
C GLN A 60 15.88 8.28 -16.36
N GLN A 61 15.37 9.45 -15.99
CA GLN A 61 15.99 10.36 -15.03
C GLN A 61 15.68 10.02 -13.56
N ARG A 62 14.72 9.13 -13.28
CA ARG A 62 14.34 8.74 -11.91
C ARG A 62 14.78 7.32 -11.61
N SER A 63 15.19 7.05 -10.37
CA SER A 63 15.42 5.67 -9.93
C SER A 63 14.10 4.93 -9.76
N LEU A 64 14.12 3.59 -9.82
CA LEU A 64 12.92 2.79 -9.51
C LEU A 64 12.49 2.99 -8.05
N GLU A 65 13.44 3.20 -7.15
CA GLU A 65 13.20 3.52 -5.76
C GLU A 65 12.42 4.83 -5.62
N ASP A 66 12.79 5.88 -6.35
CA ASP A 66 12.04 7.15 -6.33
C ASP A 66 10.61 6.97 -6.86
N VAL A 67 10.43 6.16 -7.92
CA VAL A 67 9.09 5.85 -8.46
C VAL A 67 8.27 5.07 -7.43
N ALA A 68 8.88 4.09 -6.77
CA ALA A 68 8.24 3.30 -5.73
C ALA A 68 7.86 4.14 -4.50
N GLU A 69 8.68 5.11 -4.11
CA GLU A 69 8.36 6.04 -3.03
C GLU A 69 7.14 6.90 -3.38
N ASN A 70 7.03 7.35 -4.63
CA ASN A 70 5.82 8.04 -5.11
C ASN A 70 4.59 7.13 -5.07
N TYR A 71 4.73 5.85 -5.44
CA TYR A 71 3.62 4.89 -5.34
C TYR A 71 3.15 4.71 -3.89
N LEU A 72 4.08 4.66 -2.94
CA LEU A 72 3.73 4.60 -1.53
C LEU A 72 2.99 5.88 -1.07
N MET A 73 3.47 7.06 -1.48
CA MET A 73 2.80 8.32 -1.17
C MET A 73 1.39 8.37 -1.74
N ASP A 74 1.19 7.94 -2.99
CA ASP A 74 -0.15 7.88 -3.60
C ASP A 74 -1.11 6.95 -2.83
N LEU A 75 -0.60 5.82 -2.32
CA LEU A 75 -1.40 4.92 -1.47
C LEU A 75 -1.74 5.55 -0.11
N ILE A 76 -0.83 6.33 0.46
CA ILE A 76 -1.05 7.06 1.72
C ILE A 76 -2.06 8.19 1.52
N ASP A 77 -1.93 8.98 0.45
CA ASP A 77 -2.83 10.09 0.12
C ASP A 77 -4.26 9.59 -0.17
N ARG A 78 -4.39 8.36 -0.68
CA ARG A 78 -5.68 7.66 -0.84
C ARG A 78 -6.18 6.99 0.44
N SER A 79 -5.49 7.16 1.57
CA SER A 79 -5.80 6.53 2.85
C SER A 79 -5.85 4.99 2.81
N LEU A 80 -5.11 4.36 1.89
CA LEU A 80 -5.00 2.90 1.77
C LEU A 80 -3.84 2.34 2.61
N VAL A 81 -2.89 3.19 2.98
CA VAL A 81 -1.72 2.87 3.81
C VAL A 81 -1.56 3.97 4.86
N ILE A 82 -1.21 3.58 6.08
CA ILE A 82 -1.06 4.49 7.21
C ILE A 82 0.43 4.66 7.51
N VAL A 83 0.84 5.91 7.75
CA VAL A 83 2.18 6.20 8.31
C VAL A 83 2.21 5.74 9.77
N ALA A 84 3.04 4.75 10.08
CA ALA A 84 3.19 4.21 11.43
C ALA A 84 4.21 5.02 12.23
N THR A 85 5.41 5.21 11.66
CA THR A 85 6.49 5.94 12.32
C THR A 85 7.16 6.91 11.34
N LYS A 86 7.46 8.13 11.82
CA LYS A 86 8.28 9.12 11.10
C LYS A 86 9.71 9.16 11.66
N ARG A 87 10.66 9.53 10.80
CA ARG A 87 12.05 9.85 11.15
C ARG A 87 12.09 11.24 11.80
N SER A 88 13.20 11.54 12.50
CA SER A 88 13.43 12.87 13.10
C SER A 88 13.44 14.00 12.08
N ASN A 89 13.77 13.72 10.81
CA ASN A 89 13.73 14.67 9.71
C ASN A 89 12.34 14.77 9.02
N GLY A 90 11.30 14.15 9.58
CA GLY A 90 9.94 14.18 9.04
C GLY A 90 9.64 13.14 7.96
N GLY A 91 10.65 12.45 7.41
CA GLY A 91 10.45 11.38 6.43
C GLY A 91 9.75 10.15 7.01
N ILE A 92 9.12 9.33 6.17
CA ILE A 92 8.41 8.13 6.63
C ILE A 92 9.44 7.03 6.93
N LYS A 93 9.40 6.50 8.17
CA LYS A 93 10.28 5.39 8.59
C LYS A 93 9.59 4.05 8.36
N ALA A 94 8.34 3.94 8.77
CA ALA A 94 7.54 2.73 8.66
C ALA A 94 6.08 3.06 8.34
N CYS A 95 5.42 2.15 7.64
CA CYS A 95 4.01 2.21 7.32
C CYS A 95 3.30 0.92 7.73
N ARG A 96 1.97 0.96 7.79
CA ARG A 96 1.13 -0.21 8.07
C ARG A 96 -0.15 -0.15 7.25
N ILE A 97 -0.79 -1.29 7.07
CA ILE A 97 -2.11 -1.38 6.45
C ILE A 97 -3.17 -1.61 7.53
N HIS A 98 -4.38 -1.07 7.34
CA HIS A 98 -5.51 -1.33 8.24
C HIS A 98 -6.06 -2.74 8.01
N ASP A 99 -6.57 -3.41 9.04
CA ASP A 99 -6.97 -4.83 8.99
C ASP A 99 -8.02 -5.11 7.89
N LEU A 100 -9.05 -4.27 7.79
CA LEU A 100 -10.04 -4.34 6.70
C LEU A 100 -9.44 -4.21 5.28
N LEU A 101 -8.41 -3.37 5.11
CA LEU A 101 -7.72 -3.22 3.82
C LEU A 101 -6.80 -4.41 3.56
N ARG A 102 -6.18 -4.98 4.59
CA ARG A 102 -5.43 -6.23 4.50
C ARG A 102 -6.32 -7.40 4.09
N ASP A 103 -7.50 -7.51 4.70
CA ASP A 103 -8.53 -8.47 4.31
C ASP A 103 -8.94 -8.30 2.84
N LEU A 104 -9.05 -7.04 2.39
CA LEU A 104 -9.31 -6.76 0.98
C LEU A 104 -8.16 -7.24 0.09
N CYS A 105 -6.90 -7.01 0.47
CA CYS A 105 -5.73 -7.53 -0.26
C CYS A 105 -5.81 -9.06 -0.39
N LEU A 106 -6.08 -9.76 0.70
CA LEU A 106 -6.18 -11.23 0.72
C LEU A 106 -7.32 -11.76 -0.14
N ARG A 107 -8.43 -11.01 -0.27
CA ARG A 107 -9.57 -11.40 -1.14
C ARG A 107 -9.36 -11.09 -2.62
N LYS A 108 -8.42 -10.20 -2.95
CA LYS A 108 -8.17 -9.72 -4.32
C LYS A 108 -6.88 -10.26 -4.95
N ALA A 109 -6.00 -10.83 -4.13
CA ALA A 109 -4.76 -11.50 -4.54
C ALA A 109 -5.03 -12.85 -5.22
#